data_AF-A0A6G9Z9G7-F1
#
_entry.id   AF-A0A6G9Z9G7-F1
#
_cell.length_a   1.000
_cell.length_b   1.000
_cell.length_c   1.000
_cell.angle_alpha   90.00
_cell.angle_beta   90.00
_cell.angle_gamma   90.00
#
_symmetry.space_group_name_H-M   'P 1'
#
loop_
_entity.id
_entity.type
_entity.pdbx_description
1 polymer ?
#
loop_
_entity_poly.entity_id
_entity_poly.type
_entity_poly.pdbx_seq_one_letter_code
_entity_poly.pdbx_strand_id
1 'polypeptide(L)'
;MAGTEVEPAKSTGVVTKVDPAEVPSAAWGWSGESRRAFRVAGWVVVVILLAMLFEGPQGSSAGTGNIGYLFLIGFAIALAAILIRDSWLQGKPR
;
A
#
# COMPACT_ATOMS: atom_id res chain seq x y z
N MET A 1 28.65 32.52 -2.52
CA MET A 1 27.23 32.19 -2.27
C MET A 1 26.91 30.98 -3.13
N ALA A 2 26.58 29.84 -2.53
CA ALA A 2 26.11 28.68 -3.28
C ALA A 2 24.67 28.98 -3.72
N GLY A 3 24.39 28.91 -5.02
CA GLY A 3 23.04 29.11 -5.54
C GLY A 3 22.11 28.06 -4.97
N THR A 4 21.05 28.49 -4.29
CA THR A 4 20.02 27.61 -3.71
C THR A 4 19.01 27.13 -4.75
N GLU A 5 19.25 27.40 -6.04
CA GLU A 5 18.39 27.01 -7.14
C GLU A 5 18.89 25.69 -7.71
N VAL A 6 18.26 24.60 -7.27
CA VAL A 6 18.45 23.28 -7.87
C VAL A 6 17.66 23.28 -9.18
N GLU A 7 18.27 22.88 -10.31
CA GLU A 7 17.53 22.78 -11.57
C GLU A 7 16.53 21.60 -11.49
N PRO A 8 15.24 21.81 -11.83
CA PRO A 8 14.28 20.72 -11.93
C PRO A 8 14.69 19.76 -13.06
N ALA A 9 14.43 18.46 -12.87
CA ALA A 9 14.82 17.43 -13.82
C ALA A 9 14.26 17.76 -15.23
N LYS A 10 15.15 18.09 -16.17
CA LYS A 10 14.81 18.38 -17.56
C LYS A 10 13.98 17.25 -18.17
N SER A 11 12.91 17.65 -18.86
CA SER A 11 11.76 16.88 -19.37
C SER A 11 12.04 15.77 -20.40
N THR A 12 13.25 15.24 -20.48
CA THR A 12 13.63 14.17 -21.44
C THR A 12 13.32 12.74 -20.99
N GLY A 13 12.56 12.56 -19.91
CA GLY A 13 12.16 11.23 -19.45
C GLY A 13 11.79 11.22 -17.97
N VAL A 14 10.85 12.09 -17.58
CA VAL A 14 10.37 12.15 -16.19
C VAL A 14 9.84 10.76 -15.79
N VAL A 15 10.54 10.16 -14.83
CA VAL A 15 10.33 8.80 -14.30
C VAL A 15 9.05 8.72 -13.44
N THR A 16 8.38 9.84 -13.17
CA THR A 16 7.14 9.91 -12.40
C THR A 16 5.91 10.10 -13.31
N LYS A 17 4.94 9.18 -13.17
CA LYS A 17 3.64 9.23 -13.85
C LYS A 17 2.67 10.27 -13.24
N VAL A 18 3.08 10.94 -12.17
CA VAL A 18 2.24 11.85 -11.37
C VAL A 18 2.47 13.28 -11.83
N ASP A 19 1.38 14.01 -12.02
CA ASP A 19 1.41 15.41 -12.46
C ASP A 19 2.05 16.28 -11.36
N PRO A 20 3.11 17.06 -11.66
CA PRO A 20 3.66 18.03 -10.72
C PRO A 20 2.66 19.11 -10.27
N ALA A 21 1.54 19.31 -10.97
CA ALA A 21 0.43 20.16 -10.52
C ALA A 21 -0.34 19.56 -9.32
N GLU A 22 -0.39 18.23 -9.20
CA GLU A 22 -1.00 17.55 -8.04
C GLU A 22 0.01 17.41 -6.90
N VAL A 23 1.27 17.08 -7.22
CA VAL A 23 2.34 16.89 -6.25
C VAL A 23 3.61 17.64 -6.70
N PRO A 24 3.90 18.84 -6.16
CA PRO A 24 5.07 19.64 -6.58
C PRO A 24 6.41 18.92 -6.39
N SER A 25 6.49 17.97 -5.46
CA SER A 25 7.68 17.14 -5.24
C SER A 25 7.89 16.05 -6.30
N ALA A 26 6.91 15.79 -7.17
CA ALA A 26 7.03 14.82 -8.27
C ALA A 26 8.08 15.21 -9.32
N ALA A 27 8.44 16.50 -9.38
CA ALA A 27 9.50 17.02 -10.22
C ALA A 27 10.93 16.71 -9.69
N TRP A 28 11.05 16.25 -8.44
CA TRP A 28 12.33 16.14 -7.73
C TRP A 28 12.71 14.72 -7.31
N GLY A 29 11.90 13.71 -7.63
CA GLY A 29 12.20 12.34 -7.24
C GLY A 29 11.02 11.39 -7.32
N TRP A 30 10.99 10.40 -6.44
CA TRP A 30 10.00 9.33 -6.48
C TRP A 30 8.68 9.78 -5.83
N SER A 31 7.70 10.11 -6.67
CA SER A 31 6.32 10.43 -6.23
C SER A 31 5.27 9.60 -6.95
N GLY A 32 5.70 8.73 -7.89
CA GLY A 32 4.81 7.84 -8.62
C GLY A 32 4.53 6.55 -7.86
N GLU A 33 3.33 6.46 -7.29
CA GLU A 33 2.82 5.22 -6.69
C GLU A 33 2.03 4.40 -7.72
N SER A 34 2.43 3.14 -7.94
CA SER A 34 1.61 2.21 -8.73
C SER A 34 0.48 1.66 -7.86
N ARG A 35 -0.71 2.22 -8.01
CA ARG A 35 -1.92 1.72 -7.31
C ARG A 35 -2.17 0.22 -7.51
N ARG A 36 -1.76 -0.33 -8.66
CA ARG A 36 -1.82 -1.78 -8.93
C ARG A 36 -0.85 -2.55 -8.04
N ALA A 37 0.37 -2.05 -7.83
CA ALA A 37 1.34 -2.67 -6.94
C ALA A 37 0.83 -2.67 -5.49
N PHE A 38 0.26 -1.57 -5.01
CA PHE A 38 -0.31 -1.50 -3.66
C PHE A 38 -1.50 -2.43 -3.46
N ARG A 39 -2.36 -2.59 -4.48
CA ARG A 39 -3.45 -3.58 -4.43
C ARG A 39 -2.92 -5.01 -4.34
N VAL A 40 -1.90 -5.36 -5.13
CA VAL A 40 -1.29 -6.70 -5.06
C VAL A 40 -0.62 -6.91 -3.71
N ALA A 41 0.17 -5.95 -3.23
CA ALA A 41 0.81 -6.02 -1.92
C ALA A 41 -0.22 -6.18 -0.78
N GLY A 42 -1.33 -5.44 -0.82
CA GLY A 42 -2.41 -5.59 0.16
C GLY A 42 -3.03 -6.99 0.15
N TRP A 43 -3.30 -7.58 -1.02
CA TRP A 43 -3.77 -8.96 -1.10
C TRP A 43 -2.74 -9.98 -0.60
N VAL A 44 -1.46 -9.76 -0.87
CA VAL A 44 -0.37 -10.60 -0.35
C VAL A 44 -0.37 -10.58 1.19
N VAL A 45 -0.51 -9.41 1.80
CA VAL A 45 -0.61 -9.28 3.27
C VAL A 45 -1.83 -10.02 3.82
N VAL A 46 -2.99 -9.91 3.17
CA VAL A 46 -4.20 -10.67 3.58
C VAL A 46 -3.94 -12.18 3.54
N VAL A 47 -3.30 -12.69 2.48
CA VAL A 47 -2.96 -14.11 2.37
C VAL A 47 -1.99 -14.55 3.46
N ILE A 48 -0.97 -13.74 3.77
CA ILE A 48 -0.01 -14.03 4.85
C ILE A 48 -0.72 -14.09 6.20
N LEU A 49 -1.59 -13.13 6.52
CA LEU A 49 -2.36 -13.11 7.77
C LEU A 49 -3.23 -14.36 7.92
N LEU A 50 -3.82 -14.84 6.82
CA LEU A 50 -4.60 -16.09 6.81
C LEU A 50 -3.69 -17.34 6.87
N ALA A 51 -2.51 -17.31 6.26
CA ALA A 51 -1.55 -18.41 6.33
C ALA A 51 -1.07 -18.64 7.77
N MET A 52 -0.90 -17.58 8.55
CA MET A 52 -0.52 -17.64 9.96
C MET A 52 -1.59 -18.29 10.85
N LEU A 53 -2.83 -18.50 10.39
CA LEU A 53 -3.83 -19.30 11.11
C LEU A 53 -3.49 -20.80 11.12
N PHE A 54 -2.70 -21.28 10.15
CA PHE A 54 -2.40 -22.71 9.99
C PHE A 54 -1.20 -23.19 10.82
N GLU A 55 -0.47 -22.27 11.47
CA GLU A 55 0.51 -22.61 12.48
C GLU A 55 -0.24 -23.30 13.65
N GLY A 56 0.10 -24.56 13.97
CA GLY A 56 -0.68 -25.48 14.83
C GLY A 56 -0.90 -25.04 16.30
N PRO A 57 -1.04 -25.95 17.28
CA PRO A 57 -1.53 -25.62 18.64
C PRO A 57 -0.73 -24.59 19.47
N GLN A 58 0.45 -24.16 18.99
CA GLN A 58 1.25 -23.04 19.53
C GLN A 58 1.01 -21.71 18.78
N GLY A 59 0.08 -21.67 17.83
CA GLY A 59 -0.20 -20.61 16.86
C GLY A 59 -0.84 -19.36 17.45
N SER A 60 -0.12 -18.69 18.32
CA SER A 60 -0.30 -17.27 18.59
C SER A 60 1.09 -16.71 18.88
N SER A 61 1.76 -16.12 17.89
CA SER A 61 3.06 -15.45 18.10
C SER A 61 3.02 -14.26 19.07
N ALA A 62 1.87 -14.01 19.71
CA ALA A 62 1.69 -13.17 20.89
C ALA A 62 0.84 -13.96 21.90
N GLY A 63 1.47 -14.58 22.89
CA GLY A 63 0.79 -15.44 23.86
C GLY A 63 -0.40 -14.74 24.51
N THR A 64 -1.60 -15.32 24.36
CA THR A 64 -2.77 -15.36 25.27
C THR A 64 -3.96 -15.93 24.47
N GLY A 65 -3.92 -17.23 24.13
CA GLY A 65 -5.07 -17.98 23.60
C GLY A 65 -5.75 -17.43 22.33
N ASN A 66 -7.05 -17.73 22.18
CA ASN A 66 -7.88 -17.45 20.99
C ASN A 66 -7.91 -15.98 20.53
N ILE A 67 -7.47 -15.04 21.36
CA ILE A 67 -7.48 -13.61 21.04
C ILE A 67 -6.58 -13.30 19.83
N GLY A 68 -5.46 -14.00 19.68
CA GLY A 68 -4.53 -13.79 18.55
C GLY A 68 -5.19 -14.09 17.20
N TYR A 69 -5.99 -15.15 17.14
CA TYR A 69 -6.77 -15.49 15.94
C TYR A 69 -7.84 -14.45 15.62
N LEU A 70 -8.50 -13.88 16.62
CA LEU A 70 -9.49 -12.81 16.40
C LEU A 70 -8.84 -11.57 15.76
N PHE A 71 -7.64 -11.20 16.19
CA PHE A 71 -6.90 -10.09 15.58
C PHE A 71 -6.44 -10.42 14.16
N LEU A 72 -5.89 -11.61 13.92
CA LEU A 72 -5.47 -12.03 12.57
C LEU A 72 -6.64 -12.02 11.58
N ILE A 73 -7.77 -12.62 11.96
CA ILE A 73 -8.99 -12.64 11.16
C ILE A 73 -9.54 -11.21 11.01
N GLY A 74 -9.60 -10.44 12.09
CA GLY A 74 -10.11 -9.06 12.08
C GLY A 74 -9.33 -8.15 11.14
N PHE A 75 -7.99 -8.18 11.20
CA PHE A 75 -7.13 -7.40 10.30
C PHE A 75 -7.20 -7.89 8.86
N ALA A 76 -7.27 -9.21 8.63
CA ALA A 76 -7.43 -9.77 7.29
C ALA A 76 -8.74 -9.29 6.64
N ILE A 77 -9.86 -9.35 7.39
CA ILE A 77 -11.16 -8.87 6.92
C ILE A 77 -11.15 -7.36 6.68
N ALA A 78 -10.58 -6.57 7.61
CA ALA A 78 -10.52 -5.12 7.47
C ALA A 78 -9.73 -4.69 6.22
N LEU A 79 -8.56 -5.30 5.97
CA LEU A 79 -7.78 -5.05 4.77
C LEU A 79 -8.51 -5.49 3.51
N ALA A 80 -9.08 -6.69 3.49
CA ALA A 80 -9.85 -7.19 2.35
C ALA A 80 -11.02 -6.25 2.01
N ALA A 81 -11.75 -5.75 3.02
CA ALA A 81 -12.84 -4.80 2.83
C ALA A 81 -12.37 -3.48 2.21
N ILE A 82 -11.22 -2.94 2.65
CA ILE A 82 -10.61 -1.73 2.07
C ILE A 82 -10.26 -1.97 0.60
N LEU A 83 -9.60 -3.09 0.27
CA LEU A 83 -9.21 -3.41 -1.11
C LEU A 83 -10.41 -3.64 -2.05
N ILE A 84 -11.47 -4.29 -1.55
CA ILE A 84 -12.71 -4.50 -2.29
C ILE A 84 -13.41 -3.16 -2.53
N ARG A 85 -13.54 -2.32 -1.50
CA ARG A 85 -14.11 -0.97 -1.62
C ARG A 85 -13.33 -0.13 -2.63
N ASP A 86 -12.01 -0.16 -2.55
CA ASP A 86 -11.11 0.54 -3.48
C ASP A 86 -11.33 0.09 -4.93
N SER A 87 -11.55 -1.21 -5.15
CA SER A 87 -11.83 -1.79 -6.46
C SER A 87 -13.22 -1.38 -6.98
N TRP A 88 -14.23 -1.33 -6.11
CA TRP A 88 -15.58 -0.92 -6.48
C TRP A 88 -15.68 0.58 -6.82
N LEU A 89 -15.03 1.44 -6.04
CA LEU A 89 -14.99 2.89 -6.30
C LEU A 89 -14.28 3.24 -7.62
N GLN A 90 -13.40 2.37 -8.13
CA GLN A 90 -12.77 2.56 -9.44
C GLN A 90 -13.73 2.35 -10.61
N GLY A 91 -14.80 1.56 -10.46
CA GLY A 91 -15.76 1.30 -11.52
C GLY A 91 -16.73 2.46 -11.76
N LYS A 92 -16.70 3.49 -10.90
CA LYS A 92 -17.59 4.65 -11.02
C LYS A 92 -16.83 5.81 -11.66
N PRO A 93 -17.31 6.37 -12.79
CA PRO A 93 -16.70 7.56 -13.37
C PRO A 93 -16.73 8.69 -12.33
N ARG A 94 -15.59 9.36 -12.17
CA ARG A 94 -15.41 10.50 -11.26
C ARG A 94 -15.82 11.79 -11.95
#